data_AF-A0A355AAY7-F1
#
_entry.id   AF-A0A355AAY7-F1
#
_cell.length_a   1.000
_cell.length_b   1.000
_cell.length_c   1.000
_cell.angle_alpha   90.00
_cell.angle_beta   90.00
_cell.angle_gamma   90.00
#
_symmetry.space_group_name_H-M   'P 1'
#
loop_
_entity.id
_entity.type
_entity.pdbx_description
1 polymer ?
#
loop_
_entity_poly.entity_id
_entity_poly.type
_entity_poly.pdbx_seq_one_letter_code
_entity_poly.pdbx_strand_id
1 'polypeptide(L)' 'GDEYLNNLRIKNNVNKSLHRKYPFFLKELEIHEIQPIKFNGSPFTLRNRMIIPKSQHIKFTSFWRRLRTNIEREF' A
#
# COMPACT_ATOMS: atom_id res chain seq x y z
N GLY A 1 -17.55 1.10 -0.87
CA GLY A 1 -18.25 2.16 -0.12
C GLY A 1 -17.40 3.41 -0.06
N ASP A 2 -18.02 4.53 0.32
CA ASP A 2 -17.42 5.86 0.28
C ASP A 2 -16.19 6.02 1.19
N GLU A 3 -16.17 5.33 2.33
CA GLU A 3 -15.03 5.30 3.24
C GLU A 3 -13.77 4.72 2.58
N TYR A 4 -13.91 3.62 1.83
CA TYR A 4 -12.81 3.03 1.07
C TYR A 4 -12.25 4.01 0.03
N LEU A 5 -13.12 4.72 -0.69
CA LEU A 5 -12.73 5.71 -1.69
C LEU A 5 -12.02 6.91 -1.05
N ASN A 6 -12.49 7.38 0.10
CA ASN A 6 -11.83 8.44 0.85
C ASN A 6 -10.44 8.00 1.33
N ASN A 7 -10.32 6.81 1.91
CA ASN A 7 -9.06 6.24 2.36
C ASN A 7 -8.06 6.06 1.20
N LEU A 8 -8.54 5.64 0.03
CA LEU A 8 -7.73 5.54 -1.18
C LEU A 8 -7.21 6.91 -1.65
N ARG A 9 -8.07 7.93 -1.64
CA ARG A 9 -7.68 9.31 -1.98
C ARG A 9 -6.59 9.84 -1.04
N ILE A 10 -6.74 9.59 0.26
CA ILE A 10 -5.78 10.03 1.27
C ILE A 10 -4.44 9.31 1.09
N LYS A 11 -4.45 7.99 0.90
CA LYS A 11 -3.24 7.22 0.59
C LYS A 11 -2.49 7.82 -0.60
N ASN A 12 -3.19 8.09 -1.71
CA ASN A 12 -2.59 8.64 -2.92
C ASN A 12 -1.95 10.01 -2.67
N ASN A 13 -2.61 10.87 -1.89
CA ASN A 13 -2.07 12.18 -1.52
C ASN A 13 -0.79 12.06 -0.69
N VAL A 14 -0.75 11.15 0.29
CA VAL A 14 0.46 10.91 1.11
C VAL A 14 1.60 10.38 0.24
N ASN A 15 1.33 9.39 -0.62
CA ASN A 15 2.36 8.82 -1.50
C ASN A 15 2.91 9.89 -2.47
N LYS A 16 2.03 10.72 -3.04
CA LYS A 16 2.45 11.84 -3.90
C LYS A 16 3.31 12.85 -3.16
N SER A 17 2.97 13.16 -1.91
CA SER A 17 3.78 14.05 -1.06
C SER A 17 5.17 13.46 -0.79
N LEU A 18 5.26 12.16 -0.48
CA LEU A 18 6.53 11.47 -0.27
C LEU A 18 7.39 11.44 -1.54
N HIS A 19 6.82 11.17 -2.71
CA HIS A 19 7.54 11.22 -4.00
C HIS A 19 8.10 12.63 -4.30
N ARG A 20 7.36 13.69 -3.97
CA ARG A 20 7.85 15.07 -4.12
C ARG A 20 8.97 15.39 -3.14
N LYS A 21 8.89 14.89 -1.90
CA LYS A 21 9.87 15.17 -0.85
C LYS A 21 11.18 14.39 -1.03
N TYR A 22 11.11 13.18 -1.61
CA TYR A 22 12.26 12.28 -1.75
C TYR A 22 12.43 11.74 -3.19
N PRO A 23 12.58 12.63 -4.19
CA PRO A 23 12.56 12.22 -5.61
C PRO A 23 13.73 11.31 -6.00
N PHE A 24 14.91 11.51 -5.40
CA PHE A 24 16.10 10.69 -5.71
C PHE A 24 16.08 9.34 -4.99
N PHE A 25 15.63 9.31 -3.75
CA PHE A 25 15.57 8.08 -2.94
C PHE A 25 14.51 7.09 -3.44
N LEU A 26 13.41 7.60 -4.02
CA LEU A 26 12.30 6.79 -4.52
C LEU A 26 12.40 6.49 -6.03
N LYS A 27 13.54 6.75 -6.68
CA LYS A 27 13.70 6.52 -8.12
C LYS A 27 13.66 5.02 -8.48
N GLU A 28 14.19 4.17 -7.59
CA GLU A 28 14.21 2.70 -7.74
C GLU A 28 13.43 1.97 -6.63
N LEU A 29 12.82 2.74 -5.72
CA LEU A 29 12.07 2.23 -4.57
C LEU A 29 10.61 2.66 -4.65
N GLU A 30 9.72 1.79 -4.21
CA GLU A 30 8.29 1.99 -4.18
C GLU A 30 7.79 2.05 -2.73
N ILE A 31 6.80 2.90 -2.50
CA ILE A 31 6.11 2.96 -1.21
C ILE A 31 5.06 1.85 -1.20
N HIS A 32 5.26 0.85 -0.34
CA HIS A 32 4.30 -0.22 -0.10
C HIS A 32 3.56 0.00 1.21
N GLU A 33 2.27 -0.36 1.22
CA GLU A 33 1.48 -0.41 2.46
C GLU A 33 1.78 -1.73 3.17
N ILE A 34 2.19 -1.69 4.44
CA ILE A 34 2.47 -2.92 5.21
C ILE A 34 1.19 -3.75 5.31
N GLN A 35 0.07 -3.11 5.66
CA GLN A 35 -1.28 -3.67 5.63
C GLN A 35 -2.15 -2.86 4.67
N PRO A 36 -2.74 -3.47 3.62
CA PRO A 36 -3.57 -2.73 2.67
C PRO A 36 -4.89 -2.25 3.29
N ILE A 37 -5.45 -1.16 2.77
CA ILE A 37 -6.77 -0.62 3.18
C ILE A 37 -7.87 -1.70 3.08
N LYS A 38 -7.79 -2.58 2.09
CA LYS A 38 -8.72 -3.72 1.91
C LYS A 38 -8.71 -4.72 3.07
N PHE A 39 -7.66 -4.70 3.88
CA PHE A 39 -7.49 -5.51 5.08
C PHE A 39 -7.54 -4.63 6.34
N ASN A 40 -8.24 -3.49 6.31
CA ASN A 40 -8.34 -2.54 7.43
C ASN A 40 -7.01 -1.87 7.84
N GLY A 41 -6.06 -1.76 6.90
CA GLY A 41 -4.83 -1.03 7.13
C GLY A 41 -5.05 0.49 7.14
N SER A 42 -4.29 1.19 7.98
CA SER A 42 -4.37 2.65 8.10
C SER A 42 -3.81 3.35 6.85
N PRO A 43 -4.58 4.23 6.18
CA PRO A 43 -4.10 4.99 5.03
C PRO A 43 -3.29 6.23 5.44
N PHE A 44 -3.23 6.57 6.73
CA PHE A 44 -2.68 7.85 7.22
C PHE A 44 -1.27 7.74 7.77
N THR A 45 -0.97 6.64 8.45
CA THR A 45 0.23 6.53 9.26
C THR A 45 1.45 6.19 8.41
N LEU A 46 2.56 6.90 8.62
CA LEU A 46 3.87 6.50 8.07
C LEU A 46 4.31 5.13 8.61
N ARG A 47 3.81 4.73 9.78
CA ARG A 47 4.03 3.39 10.36
C ARG A 47 3.45 2.25 9.54
N ASN A 48 2.44 2.50 8.69
CA ASN A 48 1.89 1.50 7.78
C ASN A 48 2.55 1.55 6.38
N ARG A 49 3.71 2.19 6.26
CA ARG A 49 4.42 2.35 4.99
C ARG A 49 5.84 1.85 5.09
N MET A 50 6.28 1.23 4.01
CA MET A 50 7.65 0.77 3.85
C MET A 50 8.14 1.17 2.46
N ILE A 51 9.40 1.58 2.38
CA ILE A 51 10.06 1.86 1.11
C ILE A 51 10.82 0.60 0.73
N ILE A 52 10.45 -0.01 -0.40
CA ILE A 52 11.02 -1.29 -0.83
C ILE A 52 11.33 -1.28 -2.32
N PRO A 53 12.27 -2.12 -2.79
CA PRO A 53 12.45 -2.33 -4.22
C PRO A 53 11.18 -2.85 -4.89
N LYS A 54 10.98 -2.47 -6.15
CA LYS A 54 9.83 -2.91 -6.97
C LYS A 54 9.66 -4.44 -6.99
N SER A 55 10.77 -5.19 -7.00
CA SER A 55 10.76 -6.65 -6.97
C SER A 55 10.11 -7.21 -5.68
N GLN A 56 10.32 -6.55 -4.54
CA GLN A 56 9.67 -6.91 -3.28
C GLN A 56 8.21 -6.46 -3.27
N HIS A 57 7.90 -5.28 -3.83
CA HIS A 57 6.53 -4.77 -3.92
C HIS A 57 5.59 -5.74 -4.64
N ILE A 58 6.06 -6.33 -5.75
CA ILE A 58 5.30 -7.32 -6.53
C ILE A 58 5.04 -8.58 -5.69
N LYS A 59 6.02 -9.04 -4.91
CA LYS A 59 5.90 -10.22 -4.03
C LYS A 59 4.84 -10.00 -2.94
N PHE A 60 4.90 -8.87 -2.23
CA PHE A 60 3.92 -8.55 -1.18
C PHE A 60 2.51 -8.32 -1.75
N THR A 61 2.39 -7.64 -2.88
CA THR A 61 1.09 -7.50 -3.57
C THR A 61 0.49 -8.86 -3.92
N SER A 62 1.32 -9.79 -4.40
CA SER A 62 0.91 -11.16 -4.72
C SER A 62 0.49 -11.94 -3.47
N PHE A 63 1.22 -11.79 -2.36
CA PHE A 63 0.86 -12.38 -1.06
C PHE A 63 -0.54 -11.94 -0.61
N TRP A 64 -0.79 -10.63 -0.55
CA TRP A 64 -2.09 -10.09 -0.12
C TRP A 64 -3.24 -10.52 -1.05
N ARG A 65 -2.98 -10.64 -2.36
CA ARG A 65 -3.96 -11.16 -3.30
C ARG A 65 -4.30 -12.62 -2.99
N ARG A 66 -3.30 -13.47 -2.78
CA ARG A 66 -3.49 -14.89 -2.44
C ARG A 66 -4.22 -15.06 -1.11
N LEU A 67 -3.84 -14.31 -0.09
CA LEU A 67 -4.51 -14.33 1.21
C LEU A 67 -6.01 -14.02 1.07
N ARG A 68 -6.35 -12.99 0.30
CA ARG A 68 -7.76 -12.63 0.02
C ARG A 68 -8.51 -13.77 -0.65
N THR A 69 -7.93 -14.34 -1.70
CA THR A 69 -8.56 -15.45 -2.45
C THR A 69 -8.75 -16.68 -1.57
N ASN A 70 -7.84 -16.96 -0.64
CA ASN A 70 -8.03 -18.07 0.30
C ASN A 70 -9.18 -17.79 1.27
N ILE A 71 -9.24 -16.59 1.86
CA ILE A 71 -10.35 -16.18 2.74
C ILE A 71 -11.68 -16.26 1.98
N GLU A 72 -11.76 -15.74 0.76
CA GLU A 72 -12.96 -15.79 -0.09
C GLU A 72 -13.40 -17.22 -0.49
N ARG A 73 -12.55 -18.23 -0.32
CA ARG A 73 -12.87 -19.65 -0.64
C ARG A 73 -13.25 -20.47 0.59
N GLU A 74 -12.89 -20.01 1.78
CA GLU A 74 -13.18 -20.68 3.06
C GLU A 74 -14.57 -20.29 3.61
N PHE A 75 -15.20 -19.26 3.03
CA PHE A 75 -16.55 -18.78 3.32
C PHE A 75 -17.42 -18.84 2.06
#